data_AF-A0A2N6F883-F1
#
_entry.id   AF-A0A2N6F883-F1
#
_cell.length_a   1.000
_cell.length_b   1.000
_cell.length_c   1.000
_cell.angle_alpha   90.00
_cell.angle_beta   90.00
_cell.angle_gamma   90.00
#
_symmetry.space_group_name_H-M   'P 1'
#
loop_
_entity.id
_entity.type
_entity.pdbx_description
1 polymer ?
#
loop_
_entity_poly.entity_id
_entity_poly.type
_entity_poly.pdbx_seq_one_letter_code
_entity_poly.pdbx_strand_id
1 'polypeptide(L)'
;MAKSPYKDRTLLLKDISSFTTRNGAFFKQNAKRMSDLFEMSVYNDAVKYYRRKKYTITIKNLMRDGTFKYKLTPAGLSENFSYFVATKTNKGKLIDVVEIHHNIKVQSKHDTHIYFTADVSITHQDGVTTQKQKNKKSHSFIPSESLLTFFEVKNMNPFPEVLFSFTGILYEVKPEFVLNPSALNISTGKKHLTPSLVFSGSGGAHVESVADKLGDRYGCNIIRGLYVNKGKIYSYDNLRSYDA
;
A
#
# COMPACT_ATOMS: atom_id res chain seq x y z
N MET A 1 1.86 33.15 -51.93
CA MET A 1 2.11 32.99 -50.48
C MET A 1 2.17 31.51 -50.16
N ALA A 2 3.29 31.03 -49.60
CA ALA A 2 3.49 29.62 -49.30
C ALA A 2 2.55 29.17 -48.16
N LYS A 3 1.81 28.07 -48.36
CA LYS A 3 1.03 27.43 -47.28
C LYS A 3 2.01 26.92 -46.22
N SER A 4 1.83 27.39 -44.99
CA SER A 4 2.58 26.94 -43.82
C SER A 4 2.59 25.41 -43.74
N PRO A 5 3.75 24.76 -43.56
CA PRO A 5 3.89 23.30 -43.55
C PRO A 5 3.35 22.63 -42.28
N TYR A 6 2.79 23.40 -41.34
CA TYR A 6 2.28 22.90 -40.08
C TYR A 6 0.80 22.56 -40.20
N LYS A 7 0.43 21.33 -39.79
CA LYS A 7 -0.98 20.93 -39.58
C LYS A 7 -1.69 22.02 -38.79
N ASP A 8 -2.83 22.50 -39.30
CA ASP A 8 -3.69 23.46 -38.63
C ASP A 8 -3.92 23.03 -37.17
N ARG A 9 -3.66 23.95 -36.23
CA ARG A 9 -3.74 23.72 -34.78
C ARG A 9 -5.10 23.15 -34.37
N THR A 10 -6.16 23.54 -35.04
CA THR A 10 -7.54 23.09 -34.81
C THR A 10 -7.71 21.63 -35.23
N LEU A 11 -7.13 21.25 -36.37
CA LEU A 11 -7.07 19.87 -36.85
C LEU A 11 -6.22 19.00 -35.93
N LEU A 12 -5.10 19.51 -35.41
CA LEU A 12 -4.26 18.79 -34.46
C LEU A 12 -4.99 18.54 -33.13
N LEU A 13 -5.68 19.54 -32.57
CA LEU A 13 -6.48 19.40 -31.36
C LEU A 13 -7.65 18.42 -31.56
N LYS A 14 -8.27 18.44 -32.75
CA LYS A 14 -9.34 17.49 -33.11
C LYS A 14 -8.81 16.07 -33.29
N ASP A 15 -7.63 15.89 -33.88
CA ASP A 15 -6.95 14.60 -34.02
C ASP A 15 -6.57 14.04 -32.66
N ILE A 16 -5.97 14.85 -31.78
CA ILE A 16 -5.63 14.47 -30.39
C ILE A 16 -6.90 14.12 -29.62
N SER A 17 -7.93 14.96 -29.66
CA SER A 17 -9.21 14.69 -28.99
C SER A 17 -9.87 13.41 -29.52
N SER A 18 -9.85 13.19 -30.84
CA SER A 18 -10.40 11.97 -31.46
C SER A 18 -9.61 10.73 -31.08
N PHE A 19 -8.28 10.80 -31.07
CA PHE A 19 -7.41 9.71 -30.64
C PHE A 19 -7.62 9.39 -29.16
N THR A 20 -7.68 10.41 -28.31
CA THR A 20 -7.87 10.27 -26.86
C THR A 20 -9.28 9.79 -26.51
N THR A 21 -10.31 10.19 -27.27
CA THR A 21 -11.69 9.73 -27.06
C THR A 21 -11.87 8.27 -27.52
N ARG A 22 -11.29 7.90 -28.68
CA ARG A 22 -11.37 6.53 -29.20
C ARG A 22 -10.53 5.54 -28.40
N ASN A 23 -9.36 5.95 -27.91
CA ASN A 23 -8.42 5.07 -27.20
C ASN A 23 -8.37 5.31 -25.69
N GLY A 24 -9.08 6.31 -25.15
CA GLY A 24 -9.03 6.68 -23.74
C GLY A 24 -9.50 5.58 -22.80
N ALA A 25 -10.52 4.81 -23.20
CA ALA A 25 -10.96 3.63 -22.46
C ALA A 25 -9.88 2.54 -22.40
N PHE A 26 -9.19 2.31 -23.52
CA PHE A 26 -8.09 1.34 -23.61
C PHE A 26 -6.87 1.78 -22.77
N PHE A 27 -6.47 3.06 -22.85
CA PHE A 27 -5.39 3.60 -22.01
C PHE A 27 -5.75 3.56 -20.53
N LYS A 28 -6.99 3.93 -20.16
CA LYS A 28 -7.48 3.87 -18.78
C LYS A 28 -7.49 2.43 -18.25
N GLN A 29 -7.91 1.46 -19.06
CA GLN A 29 -7.90 0.04 -18.69
C GLN A 29 -6.48 -0.48 -18.48
N ASN A 30 -5.55 -0.15 -19.38
CA ASN A 30 -4.16 -0.57 -19.26
C ASN A 30 -3.45 0.13 -18.09
N ALA A 31 -3.66 1.43 -17.89
CA ALA A 31 -3.11 2.18 -16.76
C ALA A 31 -3.63 1.63 -15.42
N LYS A 32 -4.93 1.35 -15.33
CA LYS A 32 -5.52 0.68 -14.16
C LYS A 32 -4.87 -0.68 -13.91
N ARG A 33 -4.78 -1.53 -14.94
CA ARG A 33 -4.15 -2.84 -14.83
C ARG A 33 -2.68 -2.76 -14.40
N MET A 34 -1.93 -1.76 -14.86
CA MET A 34 -0.56 -1.52 -14.40
C MET A 34 -0.49 -1.09 -12.93
N SER A 35 -1.41 -0.24 -12.47
CA SER A 35 -1.53 0.11 -11.04
C SER A 35 -1.84 -1.12 -10.19
N ASP A 36 -2.87 -1.88 -10.59
CA ASP A 36 -3.29 -3.11 -9.91
C ASP A 36 -2.11 -4.10 -9.79
N LEU A 37 -1.35 -4.29 -10.87
CA LEU A 37 -0.16 -5.16 -10.87
C LEU A 37 0.96 -4.62 -9.97
N PHE A 38 1.14 -3.30 -9.92
CA PHE A 38 2.13 -2.68 -9.04
C PHE A 38 1.74 -2.85 -7.56
N GLU A 39 0.50 -2.58 -7.20
CA GLU A 39 -0.06 -2.83 -5.86
C GLU A 39 0.08 -4.30 -5.46
N MET A 40 -0.29 -5.23 -6.34
CA MET A 40 -0.10 -6.67 -6.13
C MET A 40 1.38 -7.03 -5.92
N SER A 41 2.30 -6.39 -6.63
CA SER A 41 3.73 -6.62 -6.46
C SER A 41 4.20 -6.22 -5.07
N VAL A 42 3.78 -5.05 -4.57
CA VAL A 42 4.11 -4.54 -3.22
C VAL A 42 3.47 -5.41 -2.14
N TYR A 43 2.23 -5.83 -2.33
CA TYR A 43 1.54 -6.76 -1.45
C TYR A 43 2.30 -8.09 -1.30
N ASN A 44 2.68 -8.70 -2.43
CA ASN A 44 3.47 -9.94 -2.43
C ASN A 44 4.86 -9.74 -1.80
N ASP A 45 5.40 -8.54 -1.94
CA ASP A 45 6.66 -8.12 -1.34
C ASP A 45 6.56 -8.05 0.20
N ALA A 46 5.46 -7.52 0.77
CA ALA A 46 5.21 -7.61 2.21
C ALA A 46 5.13 -9.08 2.70
N VAL A 47 4.57 -10.00 1.91
CA VAL A 47 4.58 -11.44 2.23
C VAL A 47 5.99 -12.02 2.22
N LYS A 48 6.82 -11.63 1.24
CA LYS A 48 8.22 -12.07 1.15
C LYS A 48 9.04 -11.59 2.34
N TYR A 49 8.77 -10.38 2.87
CA TYR A 49 9.40 -9.88 4.10
C TYR A 49 9.23 -10.86 5.27
N TYR A 50 8.00 -11.23 5.59
CA TYR A 50 7.72 -12.14 6.70
C TYR A 50 8.34 -13.53 6.48
N ARG A 51 8.31 -14.03 5.24
CA ARG A 51 8.99 -15.29 4.87
C ARG A 51 10.49 -15.24 5.15
N ARG A 52 11.16 -14.14 4.80
CA ARG A 52 12.60 -13.93 5.08
C ARG A 52 12.89 -13.89 6.59
N LYS A 53 11.96 -13.33 7.37
CA LYS A 53 11.97 -13.32 8.85
C LYS A 53 11.62 -14.67 9.50
N LYS A 54 11.61 -15.75 8.70
CA LYS A 54 11.35 -17.14 9.09
C LYS A 54 9.92 -17.39 9.57
N TYR A 55 8.96 -16.61 9.08
CA TYR A 55 7.55 -16.95 9.22
C TYR A 55 7.16 -18.01 8.19
N THR A 56 6.33 -18.95 8.60
CA THR A 56 5.62 -19.86 7.70
C THR A 56 4.43 -19.12 7.12
N ILE A 57 4.32 -19.10 5.80
CA ILE A 57 3.25 -18.40 5.09
C ILE A 57 2.18 -19.41 4.69
N THR A 58 0.93 -19.13 5.03
CA THR A 58 -0.25 -19.90 4.59
C THR A 58 -1.25 -18.97 3.91
N ILE A 59 -2.08 -19.51 3.03
CA ILE A 59 -3.15 -18.77 2.35
C ILE A 59 -4.46 -19.09 3.06
N LYS A 60 -5.29 -18.06 3.23
CA LYS A 60 -6.67 -18.18 3.70
C LYS A 60 -7.64 -17.70 2.62
N ASN A 61 -8.87 -18.21 2.68
CA ASN A 61 -9.97 -17.89 1.75
C ASN A 61 -9.60 -18.11 0.27
N LEU A 62 -9.02 -19.28 -0.05
CA LEU A 62 -8.89 -19.69 -1.45
C LEU A 62 -10.26 -19.89 -2.07
N MET A 63 -10.35 -19.57 -3.36
CA MET A 63 -11.55 -19.85 -4.15
C MET A 63 -11.75 -21.37 -4.29
N ARG A 64 -12.96 -21.78 -4.70
CA ARG A 64 -13.31 -23.21 -4.85
C ARG A 64 -12.40 -23.97 -5.83
N ASP A 65 -11.84 -23.26 -6.79
CA ASP A 65 -10.88 -23.77 -7.79
C ASP A 65 -9.42 -23.73 -7.30
N GLY A 66 -9.19 -23.37 -6.04
CA GLY A 66 -7.85 -23.24 -5.44
C GLY A 66 -7.13 -21.95 -5.82
N THR A 67 -7.77 -21.01 -6.53
CA THR A 67 -7.12 -19.76 -6.92
C THR A 67 -7.08 -18.72 -5.80
N PHE A 68 -6.01 -17.93 -5.79
CA PHE A 68 -5.90 -16.77 -4.90
C PHE A 68 -6.63 -15.57 -5.53
N LYS A 69 -7.60 -15.01 -4.80
CA LYS A 69 -8.37 -13.87 -5.25
C LYS A 69 -7.95 -12.59 -4.54
N TYR A 70 -7.19 -11.75 -5.24
CA TYR A 70 -6.80 -10.42 -4.78
C TYR A 70 -8.00 -9.47 -4.65
N LYS A 71 -7.99 -8.62 -3.63
CA LYS A 71 -8.92 -7.49 -3.50
C LYS A 71 -8.33 -6.27 -4.20
N LEU A 72 -8.69 -6.03 -5.45
CA LEU A 72 -8.17 -4.91 -6.28
C LEU A 72 -9.06 -3.66 -6.22
N THR A 73 -10.02 -3.64 -5.31
CA THR A 73 -10.91 -2.50 -5.12
C THR A 73 -11.21 -2.31 -3.63
N PRO A 74 -11.42 -1.07 -3.17
CA PRO A 74 -11.84 -0.81 -1.79
C PRO A 74 -13.16 -1.49 -1.41
N ALA A 75 -14.03 -1.75 -2.39
CA ALA A 75 -15.34 -2.36 -2.19
C ALA A 75 -15.27 -3.89 -1.95
N GLY A 76 -16.30 -4.40 -1.28
CA GLY A 76 -16.46 -5.83 -0.98
C GLY A 76 -16.00 -6.22 0.44
N LEU A 77 -16.60 -7.29 0.96
CA LEU A 77 -16.28 -7.83 2.29
C LEU A 77 -15.01 -8.67 2.24
N SER A 78 -14.19 -8.57 3.28
CA SER A 78 -12.88 -9.22 3.34
C SER A 78 -12.99 -10.75 3.20
N GLU A 79 -14.05 -11.35 3.74
CA GLU A 79 -14.27 -12.81 3.63
C GLU A 79 -14.37 -13.34 2.19
N ASN A 80 -14.63 -12.48 1.21
CA ASN A 80 -14.76 -12.86 -0.20
C ASN A 80 -13.45 -12.83 -0.99
N PHE A 81 -12.33 -12.52 -0.33
CA PHE A 81 -11.01 -12.38 -0.94
C PHE A 81 -9.99 -13.19 -0.15
N SER A 82 -8.96 -13.64 -0.87
CA SER A 82 -7.86 -14.40 -0.27
C SER A 82 -6.89 -13.47 0.42
N TYR A 83 -6.26 -13.95 1.49
CA TYR A 83 -5.24 -13.23 2.24
C TYR A 83 -4.15 -14.19 2.73
N PHE A 84 -3.03 -13.64 3.16
CA PHE A 84 -1.93 -14.44 3.71
C PHE A 84 -1.92 -14.37 5.24
N VAL A 85 -1.61 -15.50 5.87
CA VAL A 85 -1.29 -15.58 7.30
C VAL A 85 0.16 -15.99 7.44
N ALA A 86 0.92 -15.22 8.21
CA ALA A 86 2.31 -15.49 8.52
C ALA A 86 2.43 -15.90 9.99
N THR A 87 2.94 -17.10 10.24
CA THR A 87 3.07 -17.70 11.58
C THR A 87 4.55 -17.92 11.91
N LYS A 88 5.00 -17.43 13.07
CA LYS A 88 6.36 -17.66 13.58
C LYS A 88 6.30 -18.55 14.81
N THR A 89 7.08 -19.62 14.79
CA THR A 89 7.24 -20.55 15.91
C THR A 89 8.71 -20.65 16.31
N ASN A 90 8.97 -20.93 17.59
CA ASN A 90 10.32 -21.21 18.09
C ASN A 90 10.25 -22.40 19.05
N LYS A 91 11.00 -23.47 18.77
CA LYS A 91 10.99 -24.74 19.53
C LYS A 91 9.55 -25.26 19.78
N GLY A 92 8.71 -25.21 18.75
CA GLY A 92 7.30 -25.66 18.81
C GLY A 92 6.32 -24.69 19.48
N LYS A 93 6.79 -23.61 20.11
CA LYS A 93 5.92 -22.57 20.70
C LYS A 93 5.57 -21.51 19.66
N LEU A 94 4.30 -21.13 19.63
CA LEU A 94 3.83 -20.00 18.83
C LEU A 94 4.39 -18.70 19.40
N ILE A 95 5.10 -17.94 18.56
CA ILE A 95 5.71 -16.65 18.94
C ILE A 95 4.89 -15.49 18.38
N ASP A 96 4.39 -15.64 17.15
CA ASP A 96 3.67 -14.58 16.49
C ASP A 96 2.78 -15.10 15.36
N VAL A 97 1.67 -14.41 15.12
CA VAL A 97 0.78 -14.62 13.98
C VAL A 97 0.31 -13.27 13.49
N VAL A 98 0.49 -13.03 12.19
CA VAL A 98 0.00 -11.82 11.53
C VAL A 98 -0.76 -12.17 10.26
N GLU A 99 -1.70 -11.32 9.90
CA GLU A 99 -2.45 -11.41 8.66
C GLU A 99 -2.09 -10.26 7.73
N ILE A 100 -2.01 -10.53 6.43
CA ILE A 100 -1.61 -9.57 5.40
C ILE A 100 -2.77 -9.42 4.42
N HIS A 101 -3.44 -8.27 4.45
CA HIS A 101 -4.66 -7.96 3.71
C HIS A 101 -4.42 -6.90 2.62
N HIS A 102 -5.19 -6.97 1.54
CA HIS A 102 -5.12 -6.04 0.41
C HIS A 102 -6.35 -5.14 0.40
N ASN A 103 -6.18 -3.84 0.18
CA ASN A 103 -7.27 -2.89 -0.06
C ASN A 103 -8.37 -2.92 1.02
N ILE A 104 -7.99 -3.05 2.29
CA ILE A 104 -8.94 -3.13 3.41
C ILE A 104 -8.99 -1.81 4.17
N LYS A 105 -10.18 -1.49 4.69
CA LYS A 105 -10.37 -0.32 5.54
C LYS A 105 -9.61 -0.50 6.86
N VAL A 106 -9.02 0.57 7.33
CA VAL A 106 -8.33 0.73 8.59
C VAL A 106 -9.04 1.84 9.32
N GLN A 107 -9.45 1.56 10.56
CA GLN A 107 -10.14 2.51 11.40
C GLN A 107 -9.16 3.57 11.91
N SER A 108 -9.61 4.82 11.96
CA SER A 108 -8.85 5.91 12.60
C SER A 108 -8.59 5.61 14.08
N LYS A 109 -7.45 6.10 14.58
CA LYS A 109 -7.13 6.06 16.01
C LYS A 109 -7.90 7.13 16.80
N HIS A 110 -8.35 8.19 16.14
CA HIS A 110 -9.02 9.34 16.74
C HIS A 110 -10.55 9.23 16.69
N ASP A 111 -11.11 8.55 15.69
CA ASP A 111 -12.56 8.40 15.52
C ASP A 111 -12.96 6.99 15.02
N THR A 112 -13.92 6.38 15.71
CA THR A 112 -14.39 5.01 15.40
C THR A 112 -15.24 4.90 14.13
N HIS A 113 -15.63 6.02 13.52
CA HIS A 113 -16.43 6.10 12.30
C HIS A 113 -15.65 6.61 11.09
N ILE A 114 -14.38 6.98 11.26
CA ILE A 114 -13.49 7.38 10.17
C ILE A 114 -12.66 6.17 9.74
N TYR A 115 -12.58 5.96 8.43
CA TYR A 115 -11.88 4.83 7.83
C TYR A 115 -11.03 5.29 6.64
N PHE A 116 -9.80 4.82 6.62
CA PHE A 116 -8.88 4.92 5.48
C PHE A 116 -8.75 3.56 4.81
N THR A 117 -8.68 3.46 3.49
CA THR A 117 -8.41 2.17 2.83
C THR A 117 -6.93 2.11 2.47
N ALA A 118 -6.18 1.23 3.12
CA ALA A 118 -4.78 1.02 2.80
C ALA A 118 -4.64 -0.02 1.69
N ASP A 119 -3.68 0.20 0.79
CA ASP A 119 -3.37 -0.75 -0.29
C ASP A 119 -2.86 -2.07 0.29
N VAL A 120 -1.98 -2.03 1.30
CA VAL A 120 -1.61 -3.23 2.08
C VAL A 120 -1.76 -2.95 3.56
N SER A 121 -2.37 -3.88 4.29
CA SER A 121 -2.47 -3.83 5.74
C SER A 121 -1.90 -5.09 6.35
N ILE A 122 -1.17 -4.94 7.45
CA ILE A 122 -0.76 -6.05 8.30
C ILE A 122 -1.38 -5.86 9.67
N THR A 123 -1.99 -6.92 10.18
CA THR A 123 -2.78 -6.90 11.42
C THR A 123 -2.43 -8.11 12.29
N HIS A 124 -2.74 -8.01 13.57
CA HIS A 124 -2.74 -9.18 14.46
C HIS A 124 -3.69 -10.27 13.94
N GLN A 125 -3.49 -11.50 14.42
CA GLN A 125 -4.39 -12.60 14.11
C GLN A 125 -5.85 -12.23 14.41
N ASP A 126 -6.78 -12.59 13.50
CA ASP A 126 -8.20 -12.30 13.63
C ASP A 126 -8.53 -10.80 13.77
N GLY A 127 -7.61 -9.93 13.34
CA GLY A 127 -7.72 -8.47 13.49
C GLY A 127 -8.61 -7.77 12.46
N VAL A 128 -9.48 -8.52 11.75
CA VAL A 128 -10.45 -7.97 10.80
C VAL A 128 -11.85 -8.14 11.34
N THR A 129 -12.60 -7.04 11.40
CA THR A 129 -13.99 -7.00 11.86
C THR A 129 -14.93 -6.68 10.70
N THR A 130 -16.05 -7.39 10.60
CA THR A 130 -17.14 -7.06 9.66
C THR A 130 -18.35 -6.55 10.43
N GLN A 131 -18.81 -5.32 10.14
CA GLN A 131 -19.98 -4.71 10.78
C GLN A 131 -21.06 -4.32 9.78
N LYS A 132 -22.32 -4.51 10.17
CA LYS A 132 -23.50 -4.01 9.44
C LYS A 132 -23.68 -2.52 9.70
N GLN A 133 -23.75 -1.74 8.64
CA GLN A 133 -24.05 -0.32 8.68
C GLN A 133 -25.56 -0.07 8.77
N LYS A 134 -25.95 1.17 9.11
CA LYS A 134 -27.36 1.60 9.19
C LYS A 134 -28.16 1.33 7.90
N ASN A 135 -27.51 1.36 6.74
CA ASN A 135 -28.11 1.06 5.44
C ASN A 135 -28.21 -0.46 5.14
N LYS A 136 -28.03 -1.32 6.16
CA LYS A 136 -27.99 -2.80 6.09
C LYS A 136 -26.82 -3.39 5.28
N LYS A 137 -25.93 -2.57 4.72
CA LYS A 137 -24.73 -3.06 4.04
C LYS A 137 -23.66 -3.40 5.08
N SER A 138 -23.00 -4.54 4.93
CA SER A 138 -21.82 -4.85 5.72
C SER A 138 -20.59 -4.16 5.16
N HIS A 139 -19.61 -3.92 6.01
CA HIS A 139 -18.25 -3.55 5.60
C HIS A 139 -17.24 -4.19 6.54
N SER A 140 -16.10 -4.57 5.97
CA SER A 140 -14.97 -5.12 6.72
C SER A 140 -13.90 -4.04 6.93
N PHE A 141 -13.32 -3.99 8.12
CA PHE A 141 -12.24 -3.09 8.47
C PHE A 141 -11.33 -3.70 9.54
N ILE A 142 -10.12 -3.15 9.67
CA ILE A 142 -9.17 -3.44 10.74
C ILE A 142 -9.34 -2.36 11.82
N PRO A 143 -9.73 -2.72 13.05
CA PRO A 143 -9.72 -1.78 14.17
C PRO A 143 -8.31 -1.22 14.43
N SER A 144 -8.22 0.00 14.94
CA SER A 144 -6.95 0.72 15.09
C SER A 144 -5.91 -0.05 15.94
N GLU A 145 -6.38 -0.75 16.97
CA GLU A 145 -5.61 -1.56 17.91
C GLU A 145 -5.13 -2.89 17.32
N SER A 146 -5.82 -3.38 16.28
CA SER A 146 -5.44 -4.60 15.58
C SER A 146 -4.39 -4.34 14.50
N LEU A 147 -4.35 -3.11 13.97
CA LEU A 147 -3.40 -2.74 12.93
C LEU A 147 -1.96 -2.74 13.45
N LEU A 148 -1.11 -3.55 12.83
CA LEU A 148 0.33 -3.51 13.05
C LEU A 148 0.95 -2.42 12.17
N THR A 149 0.76 -2.51 10.85
CA THR A 149 1.36 -1.55 9.91
C THR A 149 0.57 -1.52 8.61
N PHE A 150 0.82 -0.51 7.77
CA PHE A 150 0.14 -0.36 6.49
C PHE A 150 1.07 0.23 5.42
N PHE A 151 0.71 0.00 4.16
CA PHE A 151 1.44 0.45 3.00
C PHE A 151 0.48 1.18 2.09
N GLU A 152 0.91 2.36 1.65
CA GLU A 152 0.28 3.10 0.58
C GLU A 152 1.15 2.99 -0.67
N VAL A 153 0.55 2.70 -1.81
CA VAL A 153 1.23 2.41 -3.06
C VAL A 153 0.78 3.40 -4.12
N LYS A 154 1.75 3.98 -4.82
CA LYS A 154 1.51 4.97 -5.86
C LYS A 154 2.33 4.64 -7.10
N ASN A 155 1.62 4.29 -8.17
CA ASN A 155 2.22 4.05 -9.48
C ASN A 155 2.56 5.37 -10.20
N MET A 156 3.48 6.15 -9.62
CA MET A 156 3.93 7.45 -10.14
C MET A 156 5.28 7.87 -9.53
N ASN A 157 5.80 9.02 -9.96
CA ASN A 157 6.93 9.68 -9.29
C ASN A 157 6.45 10.36 -7.99
N PRO A 158 7.27 10.41 -6.94
CA PRO A 158 6.93 11.16 -5.73
C PRO A 158 6.82 12.67 -6.01
N PHE A 159 5.98 13.33 -5.23
CA PHE A 159 5.85 14.79 -5.20
C PHE A 159 5.39 15.25 -3.81
N PRO A 160 5.67 16.50 -3.40
CA PRO A 160 5.53 16.94 -2.01
C PRO A 160 4.15 16.71 -1.41
N GLU A 161 3.09 16.98 -2.16
CA GLU A 161 1.71 16.89 -1.68
C GLU A 161 1.35 15.46 -1.25
N VAL A 162 1.78 14.43 -1.98
CA VAL A 162 1.55 13.03 -1.57
C VAL A 162 2.39 12.67 -0.36
N LEU A 163 3.65 13.12 -0.31
CA LEU A 163 4.54 12.88 0.82
C LEU A 163 3.96 13.48 2.12
N PHE A 164 3.48 14.72 2.08
CA PHE A 164 2.84 15.37 3.23
C PHE A 164 1.46 14.78 3.53
N SER A 165 0.66 14.42 2.52
CA SER A 165 -0.64 13.75 2.75
C SER A 165 -0.45 12.42 3.49
N PHE A 166 0.59 11.66 3.18
CA PHE A 166 0.91 10.42 3.89
C PHE A 166 1.21 10.65 5.38
N THR A 167 1.81 11.79 5.74
CA THR A 167 2.01 12.14 7.16
C THR A 167 0.70 12.42 7.88
N GLY A 168 -0.30 12.96 7.18
CA GLY A 168 -1.67 13.09 7.70
C GLY A 168 -2.32 11.73 7.94
N ILE A 169 -2.16 10.79 7.00
CA ILE A 169 -2.65 9.41 7.17
C ILE A 169 -1.96 8.75 8.37
N LEU A 170 -0.63 8.85 8.46
CA LEU A 170 0.15 8.37 9.61
C LEU A 170 -0.41 8.90 10.93
N TYR A 171 -0.64 10.21 11.02
CA TYR A 171 -1.22 10.81 12.21
C TYR A 171 -2.62 10.25 12.53
N GLU A 172 -3.44 10.02 11.50
CA GLU A 172 -4.82 9.55 11.67
C GLU A 172 -4.90 8.09 12.15
N VAL A 173 -4.10 7.18 11.59
CA VAL A 173 -4.22 5.73 11.87
C VAL A 173 -3.15 5.19 12.82
N LYS A 174 -1.98 5.84 12.87
CA LYS A 174 -0.78 5.40 13.60
C LYS A 174 -0.06 6.62 14.26
N PRO A 175 -0.77 7.43 15.06
CA PRO A 175 -0.25 8.68 15.60
C PRO A 175 1.04 8.51 16.40
N GLU A 176 1.32 7.32 16.94
CA GLU A 176 2.57 7.02 17.65
C GLU A 176 3.83 7.30 16.81
N PHE A 177 3.76 7.14 15.48
CA PHE A 177 4.88 7.47 14.56
C PHE A 177 5.09 8.98 14.39
N VAL A 178 4.08 9.79 14.68
CA VAL A 178 4.13 11.26 14.55
C VAL A 178 4.40 11.92 15.90
N LEU A 179 3.74 11.44 16.95
CA LEU A 179 3.76 12.04 18.29
C LEU A 179 4.96 11.62 19.12
N ASN A 180 5.39 10.36 19.02
CA ASN A 180 6.53 9.87 19.79
C ASN A 180 7.30 8.75 19.05
N PRO A 181 7.89 9.04 17.88
CA PRO A 181 8.63 8.04 17.09
C PRO A 181 9.81 7.44 17.85
N SER A 182 10.43 8.19 18.77
CA SER A 182 11.54 7.71 19.60
C SER A 182 11.17 6.56 20.52
N ALA A 183 9.91 6.49 20.99
CA ALA A 183 9.44 5.42 21.86
C ALA A 183 9.23 4.09 21.13
N LEU A 184 9.19 4.09 19.79
CA LEU A 184 8.89 2.92 18.99
C LEU A 184 10.10 2.00 18.76
N ASN A 185 11.29 2.35 19.27
CA ASN A 185 12.51 1.55 19.12
C ASN A 185 12.78 1.13 17.67
N ILE A 186 12.57 2.06 16.73
CA ILE A 186 12.65 1.81 15.30
C ILE A 186 14.10 1.54 14.89
N SER A 187 14.34 0.38 14.31
CA SER A 187 15.63 0.00 13.76
C SER A 187 15.45 -0.94 12.57
N THR A 188 16.55 -1.26 11.88
CA THR A 188 16.53 -2.40 10.95
C THR A 188 16.49 -3.71 11.75
N GLY A 189 16.03 -4.79 11.12
CA GLY A 189 16.14 -6.13 11.72
C GLY A 189 15.02 -6.52 12.70
N LYS A 190 14.12 -5.61 13.09
CA LYS A 190 13.00 -5.87 13.99
C LYS A 190 11.90 -6.75 13.36
N LYS A 191 10.82 -6.95 14.11
CA LYS A 191 9.75 -7.88 13.78
C LYS A 191 8.86 -7.37 12.64
N HIS A 192 8.28 -6.19 12.76
CA HIS A 192 7.30 -5.64 11.81
C HIS A 192 7.87 -4.45 11.04
N LEU A 193 7.55 -4.32 9.75
CA LEU A 193 7.90 -3.11 8.99
C LEU A 193 7.12 -1.90 9.51
N THR A 194 7.75 -0.73 9.51
CA THR A 194 7.04 0.51 9.82
C THR A 194 6.13 0.91 8.65
N PRO A 195 5.12 1.78 8.86
CA PRO A 195 4.24 2.21 7.80
C PRO A 195 5.03 2.72 6.59
N SER A 196 4.55 2.38 5.40
CA SER A 196 5.34 2.52 4.17
C SER A 196 4.56 3.27 3.10
N LEU A 197 5.22 4.23 2.43
CA LEU A 197 4.74 4.84 1.21
C LEU A 197 5.64 4.38 0.06
N VAL A 198 5.06 3.81 -0.99
CA VAL A 198 5.78 3.13 -2.06
C VAL A 198 5.49 3.78 -3.40
N PHE A 199 6.51 4.29 -4.05
CA PHE A 199 6.45 4.87 -5.39
C PHE A 199 7.12 3.97 -6.42
N SER A 200 6.49 3.90 -7.59
CA SER A 200 7.05 3.16 -8.71
C SER A 200 8.22 3.88 -9.39
N GLY A 201 8.19 5.21 -9.38
CA GLY A 201 9.21 6.08 -9.96
C GLY A 201 10.04 6.83 -8.91
N SER A 202 10.97 7.66 -9.38
CA SER A 202 11.89 8.44 -8.55
C SER A 202 11.62 9.94 -8.70
N GLY A 203 11.90 10.71 -7.64
CA GLY A 203 11.75 12.16 -7.63
C GLY A 203 13.02 12.89 -8.07
N GLY A 204 12.90 14.20 -8.26
CA GLY A 204 14.07 15.08 -8.33
C GLY A 204 14.74 15.26 -6.96
N ALA A 205 15.97 15.78 -6.93
CA ALA A 205 16.80 15.86 -5.72
C ALA A 205 16.09 16.49 -4.51
N HIS A 206 15.29 17.55 -4.72
CA HIS A 206 14.54 18.17 -3.63
C HIS A 206 13.46 17.24 -3.06
N VAL A 207 12.69 16.57 -3.91
CA VAL A 207 11.62 15.64 -3.48
C VAL A 207 12.21 14.44 -2.76
N GLU A 208 13.35 13.92 -3.25
CA GLU A 208 14.08 12.84 -2.58
C GLU A 208 14.55 13.28 -1.18
N SER A 209 15.09 14.49 -1.05
CA SER A 209 15.45 15.04 0.25
C SER A 209 14.24 15.19 1.19
N VAL A 210 13.08 15.61 0.68
CA VAL A 210 11.86 15.68 1.50
C VAL A 210 11.46 14.28 1.96
N ALA A 211 11.45 13.31 1.05
CA ALA A 211 11.10 11.93 1.37
C ALA A 211 12.03 11.35 2.46
N ASP A 212 13.33 11.57 2.36
CA ASP A 212 14.29 11.08 3.36
C ASP A 212 14.08 11.76 4.72
N LYS A 213 13.91 13.09 4.74
CA LYS A 213 13.69 13.83 5.99
C LYS A 213 12.37 13.46 6.67
N LEU A 214 11.30 13.21 5.92
CA LEU A 214 10.04 12.74 6.50
C LEU A 214 10.16 11.30 6.99
N GLY A 215 10.81 10.42 6.22
CA GLY A 215 11.09 9.04 6.61
C GLY A 215 11.90 8.93 7.90
N ASP A 216 12.94 9.76 8.04
CA ASP A 216 13.75 9.85 9.26
C ASP A 216 12.94 10.41 10.44
N ARG A 217 12.23 11.52 10.22
CA ARG A 217 11.47 12.22 11.28
C ARG A 217 10.39 11.34 11.89
N TYR A 218 9.65 10.62 11.07
CA TYR A 218 8.50 9.82 11.51
C TYR A 218 8.80 8.32 11.59
N GLY A 219 10.04 7.90 11.31
CA GLY A 219 10.42 6.49 11.34
C GLY A 219 9.67 5.60 10.33
N CYS A 220 9.06 6.18 9.30
CA CYS A 220 8.36 5.45 8.26
C CYS A 220 9.29 5.10 7.09
N ASN A 221 8.85 4.20 6.22
CA ASN A 221 9.56 3.87 5.00
C ASN A 221 8.97 4.66 3.83
N ILE A 222 9.80 5.38 3.07
CA ILE A 222 9.39 6.00 1.80
C ILE A 222 10.23 5.39 0.69
N ILE A 223 9.67 4.38 0.02
CA ILE A 223 10.34 3.53 -0.97
C ILE A 223 10.07 4.09 -2.36
N ARG A 224 11.12 4.24 -3.19
CA ARG A 224 11.05 4.97 -4.46
C ARG A 224 11.80 4.22 -5.56
N GLY A 225 11.46 4.50 -6.81
CA GLY A 225 12.18 4.03 -7.99
C GLY A 225 12.09 2.53 -8.25
N LEU A 226 11.04 1.84 -7.80
CA LEU A 226 10.92 0.38 -7.95
C LEU A 226 11.03 -0.10 -9.42
N TYR A 227 10.55 0.65 -10.42
CA TYR A 227 10.71 0.25 -11.83
C TYR A 227 12.14 0.37 -12.35
N VAL A 228 12.86 1.43 -11.99
CA VAL A 228 14.30 1.59 -12.28
C VAL A 228 15.10 0.43 -11.67
N ASN A 229 14.54 -0.14 -10.60
CA ASN A 229 15.09 -1.15 -9.75
C ASN A 229 14.58 -2.59 -10.01
N LYS A 230 13.93 -2.85 -11.15
CA LYS A 230 13.37 -4.17 -11.54
C LYS A 230 12.28 -4.73 -10.59
N GLY A 231 11.45 -3.86 -10.04
CA GLY A 231 10.20 -4.22 -9.35
C GLY A 231 10.37 -4.96 -8.01
N LYS A 232 11.55 -4.85 -7.38
CA LYS A 232 11.81 -5.42 -6.05
C LYS A 232 12.00 -4.28 -5.06
N ILE A 233 11.34 -4.34 -3.91
CA ILE A 233 11.76 -3.55 -2.75
C ILE A 233 13.21 -3.98 -2.43
N TYR A 234 14.20 -3.18 -2.86
CA TYR A 234 15.61 -3.49 -2.66
C TYR A 234 15.90 -3.57 -1.17
N SER A 235 16.32 -4.77 -0.75
CA SER A 235 16.72 -5.15 0.60
C SER A 235 15.75 -4.70 1.70
N TYR A 236 14.74 -5.53 1.99
CA TYR A 236 13.99 -5.47 3.25
C TYR A 236 14.87 -5.30 4.50
N ASP A 237 16.13 -5.73 4.44
CA ASP A 237 17.07 -5.65 5.56
C ASP A 237 17.45 -4.20 5.88
N ASN A 238 17.26 -3.28 4.92
CA ASN A 238 17.51 -1.84 5.10
C ASN A 238 16.23 -1.06 5.45
N LEU A 239 15.07 -1.70 5.44
CA LEU A 239 13.83 -1.03 5.80
C LEU A 239 13.71 -0.87 7.31
N ARG A 240 13.13 0.27 7.71
CA ARG A 240 12.79 0.55 9.10
C ARG A 240 11.73 -0.45 9.56
N SER A 241 11.97 -0.99 10.74
CA SER A 241 11.13 -1.99 11.38
C SER A 241 11.04 -1.70 12.88
N TYR A 242 10.05 -2.26 13.55
CA TYR A 242 9.84 -2.06 14.99
C TYR A 242 9.22 -3.29 15.65
N ASP A 243 9.23 -3.29 16.98
CA ASP A 243 8.54 -4.27 17.81
C ASP A 243 7.21 -3.64 18.23
N ALA A 244 6.11 -4.17 17.68
CA ALA A 244 4.76 -3.64 17.82
C ALA A 244 4.04 -4.19 19.04
#